data_AF-A0A7C7LET6-F1
#
_entry.id   AF-A0A7C7LET6-F1
#
_cell.length_a   1.000
_cell.length_b   1.000
_cell.length_c   1.000
_cell.angle_alpha   90.00
_cell.angle_beta   90.00
_cell.angle_gamma   90.00
#
_symmetry.space_group_name_H-M   'P 1'
#
loop_
_entity.id
_entity.type
_entity.pdbx_description
1 polymer ?
#
loop_
_entity_poly.entity_id
_entity_poly.type
_entity_poly.pdbx_seq_one_letter_code
_entity_poly.pdbx_strand_id
1 'polypeptide(L)'
;MSEILKRLQEAVILGEPDQARELATQALEAGVAPLTAIEEGLNPGMQVVGDKFERGEFFIPDLMMAAEAMKAAMVVFEPVLMARREQRQVLDRK
;
A
#
# COMPACT_ATOMS: atom_id res chain seq x y z
N MET A 1 -13.09 8.13 4.79
CA MET A 1 -12.12 7.01 4.77
C MET A 1 -12.78 5.84 4.07
N SER A 2 -12.35 5.45 2.87
CA SER A 2 -12.92 4.28 2.21
C SER A 2 -12.55 3.01 2.97
N GLU A 3 -13.50 2.09 3.12
CA GLU A 3 -13.33 0.84 3.87
C GLU A 3 -12.11 0.03 3.39
N ILE A 4 -11.82 0.09 2.08
CA ILE A 4 -10.66 -0.55 1.46
C ILE A 4 -9.33 -0.02 1.99
N LEU A 5 -9.20 1.29 2.25
CA LEU A 5 -7.95 1.88 2.75
C LEU A 5 -7.64 1.42 4.17
N LYS A 6 -8.67 1.31 5.01
CA LYS A 6 -8.52 0.75 6.37
C LYS A 6 -8.08 -0.70 6.32
N ARG A 7 -8.70 -1.50 5.45
CA ARG A 7 -8.31 -2.91 5.28
C ARG A 7 -6.89 -3.05 4.73
N LEU A 8 -6.45 -2.17 3.82
CA LEU A 8 -5.06 -2.12 3.35
C LEU A 8 -4.10 -1.81 4.51
N GLN A 9 -4.46 -0.84 5.35
CA GLN A 9 -3.69 -0.51 6.55
C GLN A 9 -3.56 -1.71 7.49
N GLU A 10 -4.68 -2.39 7.78
CA GLU A 10 -4.71 -3.57 8.65
C GLU A 10 -3.88 -4.72 8.07
N ALA A 11 -3.98 -4.99 6.77
CA ALA A 11 -3.18 -6.03 6.11
C ALA A 11 -1.67 -5.77 6.23
N VAL A 12 -1.23 -4.51 6.19
CA VAL A 12 0.18 -4.15 6.43
C VAL A 12 0.55 -4.34 7.90
N ILE A 13 -0.31 -3.94 8.83
CA ILE A 13 -0.04 -4.08 10.28
C ILE A 13 0.06 -5.56 10.68
N LEU A 14 -0.78 -6.41 10.10
CA LEU A 14 -0.80 -7.85 10.36
C LEU A 14 0.27 -8.61 9.56
N GLY A 15 0.90 -7.98 8.57
CA GLY A 15 1.91 -8.62 7.73
C GLY A 15 1.33 -9.67 6.79
N GLU A 16 0.18 -9.37 6.18
CA GLU A 16 -0.59 -10.30 5.32
C GLU A 16 -0.43 -9.94 3.83
N PRO A 17 0.61 -10.44 3.14
CA PRO A 17 0.93 -10.02 1.78
C PRO A 17 -0.10 -10.42 0.73
N ASP A 18 -0.69 -11.61 0.84
CA ASP A 18 -1.72 -12.06 -0.08
C ASP A 18 -2.97 -11.18 0.03
N GLN A 19 -3.36 -10.83 1.26
CA GLN A 19 -4.50 -9.94 1.52
C GLN A 19 -4.21 -8.51 1.03
N ALA A 20 -3.01 -7.99 1.28
CA ALA A 20 -2.61 -6.66 0.82
C ALA A 20 -2.66 -6.54 -0.71
N ARG A 21 -2.21 -7.57 -1.44
CA ARG A 21 -2.30 -7.64 -2.90
C ARG A 21 -3.75 -7.66 -3.38
N GLU A 22 -4.60 -8.47 -2.75
CA GLU A 22 -6.02 -8.57 -3.13
C GLU A 22 -6.75 -7.24 -2.92
N LEU A 23 -6.53 -6.60 -1.77
CA LEU A 23 -7.10 -5.30 -1.43
C LEU A 23 -6.58 -4.18 -2.33
N ALA A 24 -5.32 -4.24 -2.76
CA ALA A 24 -4.77 -3.29 -3.71
C ALA A 24 -5.48 -3.37 -5.06
N THR A 25 -5.76 -4.59 -5.55
CA THR A 25 -6.57 -4.80 -6.75
C THR A 25 -7.99 -4.25 -6.58
N GLN A 26 -8.65 -4.56 -5.46
CA GLN A 26 -9.99 -4.04 -5.16
C GLN A 26 -10.00 -2.50 -5.09
N ALA A 27 -8.94 -1.88 -4.58
CA ALA A 27 -8.80 -0.43 -4.54
C ALA A 27 -8.79 0.18 -5.94
N LEU A 28 -8.03 -0.42 -6.87
CA LEU A 28 -8.00 0.00 -8.27
C LEU A 28 -9.36 -0.17 -8.96
N GLU A 29 -10.03 -1.31 -8.74
CA GLU A 29 -11.35 -1.59 -9.29
C GLU A 29 -12.42 -0.62 -8.75
N ALA A 30 -12.30 -0.22 -7.47
CA ALA A 30 -13.14 0.79 -6.85
C ALA A 30 -12.82 2.24 -7.30
N GLY A 31 -11.85 2.42 -8.21
CA GLY A 31 -11.45 3.73 -8.73
C GLY A 31 -10.61 4.55 -7.76
N VAL A 32 -10.05 3.95 -6.70
CA VAL A 32 -9.11 4.62 -5.80
C VAL A 32 -7.80 4.84 -6.55
N ALA A 33 -7.29 6.07 -6.51
CA ALA A 33 -6.00 6.35 -7.11
C ALA A 33 -4.88 5.60 -6.36
N PRO A 34 -3.93 4.93 -7.06
CA PRO A 34 -2.89 4.17 -6.38
C PRO A 34 -2.07 4.99 -5.38
N LEU A 35 -1.77 6.25 -5.72
CA LEU A 35 -1.12 7.21 -4.82
C LEU A 35 -1.91 7.42 -3.52
N THR A 36 -3.23 7.60 -3.61
CA THR A 36 -4.11 7.71 -2.44
C THR A 36 -4.10 6.42 -1.62
N ALA A 37 -4.11 5.24 -2.27
CA ALA A 37 -4.02 3.96 -1.57
C ALA A 37 -2.71 3.78 -0.80
N ILE A 38 -1.61 4.29 -1.35
CA ILE A 38 -0.30 4.32 -0.68
C ILE A 38 -0.32 5.28 0.50
N GLU A 39 -0.71 6.53 0.27
CA GLU A 39 -0.62 7.61 1.24
C GLU A 39 -1.60 7.46 2.41
N GLU A 40 -2.81 6.99 2.14
CA GLU A 40 -3.89 6.89 3.14
C GLU A 40 -4.13 5.46 3.65
N GLY A 41 -3.54 4.43 3.00
CA GLY A 41 -3.68 3.03 3.40
C GLY A 41 -2.37 2.42 3.89
N LEU A 42 -1.39 2.28 2.99
CA LEU A 42 -0.15 1.55 3.29
C LEU A 42 0.79 2.32 4.23
N ASN A 43 0.98 3.62 4.02
CA ASN A 43 1.88 4.44 4.83
C ASN A 43 1.44 4.49 6.31
N PRO A 44 0.15 4.75 6.64
CA PRO A 44 -0.32 4.67 8.02
C PRO A 44 -0.14 3.28 8.63
N GLY A 45 -0.21 2.22 7.83
CA GLY A 45 0.04 0.85 8.29
C GLY A 45 1.49 0.70 8.75
N MET A 46 2.43 1.10 7.90
CA MET A 46 3.86 1.07 8.23
C MET A 46 4.23 1.96 9.42
N GLN A 47 3.59 3.12 9.59
CA GLN A 47 3.78 3.97 10.76
C GLN A 47 3.39 3.23 12.05
N VAL A 48 2.23 2.57 12.07
CA VAL A 48 1.77 1.80 13.24
C VAL A 48 2.72 0.65 13.56
N VAL A 49 3.23 -0.06 12.54
CA VAL A 49 4.23 -1.12 12.71
C VAL A 49 5.51 -0.55 13.32
N GLY A 50 5.99 0.59 12.82
CA GLY A 50 7.16 1.29 13.35
C GLY A 50 6.99 1.70 14.81
N ASP A 51 5.88 2.34 15.14
CA ASP A 51 5.59 2.75 16.52
C ASP A 51 5.50 1.54 17.47
N LYS A 52 4.95 0.41 17.00
CA LYS A 52 4.89 -0.84 17.77
C LYS A 52 6.27 -1.45 17.98
N PHE A 53 7.14 -1.38 16.98
CA PHE A 53 8.52 -1.83 17.10
C PHE A 53 9.30 -0.98 18.10
N GLU A 54 9.16 0.36 18.06
CA GLU A 54 9.80 1.27 19.02
C GLU A 54 9.34 1.02 20.47
N ARG A 55 8.09 0.60 20.67
CA ARG A 55 7.56 0.22 21.99
C ARG A 55 7.91 -1.21 22.42
N GLY A 56 8.59 -1.99 21.58
CA GLY A 56 8.92 -3.39 21.85
C GLY A 56 7.72 -4.34 21.79
N GLU A 57 6.62 -3.93 21.15
CA GLU A 57 5.46 -4.80 20.89
C GLU A 57 5.69 -5.67 19.65
N PHE A 58 6.38 -5.14 18.64
CA PHE A 58 6.74 -5.82 17.40
C PHE A 58 8.25 -6.01 17.32
N PHE A 59 8.69 -7.03 16.61
CA PHE A 59 10.09 -7.40 16.42
C PHE A 59 10.50 -7.36 14.93
N ILE A 60 11.77 -7.67 14.66
CA ILE A 60 12.31 -7.69 13.30
C ILE A 60 11.48 -8.59 12.35
N PRO A 61 11.03 -9.81 12.75
CA PRO A 61 10.16 -10.62 11.89
C PRO A 61 8.86 -9.91 11.52
N ASP A 62 8.23 -9.20 12.45
CA ASP A 62 6.97 -8.47 12.20
C ASP A 62 7.19 -7.32 11.21
N LEU A 63 8.31 -6.59 11.35
CA LEU A 63 8.72 -5.57 10.38
C LEU A 63 8.94 -6.15 8.98
N MET A 64 9.56 -7.33 8.89
CA MET A 64 9.78 -8.02 7.62
C MET A 64 8.45 -8.40 6.96
N MET A 65 7.51 -8.97 7.73
CA MET A 65 6.19 -9.34 7.23
C MET A 65 5.39 -8.12 6.76
N ALA A 66 5.40 -7.01 7.53
CA ALA A 66 4.76 -5.76 7.13
C ALA A 66 5.36 -5.18 5.84
N ALA A 67 6.69 -5.23 5.70
CA ALA A 67 7.37 -4.79 4.49
C ALA A 67 7.04 -5.67 3.28
N GLU A 68 6.91 -6.98 3.47
CA GLU A 68 6.45 -7.91 2.43
C GLU A 68 5.01 -7.61 2.00
N ALA A 69 4.13 -7.31 2.96
CA ALA A 69 2.75 -6.94 2.66
C ALA A 69 2.65 -5.62 1.88
N MET A 70 3.42 -4.62 2.28
CA MET A 70 3.54 -3.36 1.54
C MET A 70 4.05 -3.60 0.11
N LYS A 71 5.09 -4.41 -0.05
CA LYS A 71 5.65 -4.76 -1.36
C LYS A 71 4.65 -5.49 -2.24
N ALA A 72 3.88 -6.43 -1.68
CA ALA A 72 2.87 -7.18 -2.41
C ALA A 72 1.76 -6.28 -2.96
N ALA A 73 1.30 -5.29 -2.18
CA ALA A 73 0.38 -4.27 -2.66
C ALA A 73 1.03 -3.37 -3.75
N MET A 74 2.33 -3.07 -3.61
CA MET A 74 3.02 -2.17 -4.54
C MET A 74 3.21 -2.73 -5.93
N VAL A 75 3.42 -4.05 -6.04
CA VAL A 75 3.46 -4.76 -7.33
C VAL A 75 2.17 -4.56 -8.14
N VAL A 76 1.03 -4.39 -7.46
CA VAL A 76 -0.27 -4.13 -8.12
C VAL A 76 -0.36 -2.69 -8.62
N PHE A 77 0.17 -1.73 -7.85
CA PHE A 77 0.09 -0.31 -8.17
C PHE A 77 1.14 0.15 -9.19
N GLU A 78 2.33 -0.47 -9.23
CA GLU A 78 3.42 -0.15 -10.15
C GLU A 78 2.99 0.01 -11.62
N PRO A 79 2.32 -0.97 -12.26
CA PRO A 79 1.95 -0.84 -13.66
C PRO A 79 0.98 0.32 -13.91
N VAL A 80 0.06 0.59 -12.98
CA VAL A 80 -0.89 1.71 -13.08
C VAL A 80 -0.19 3.04 -12.92
N LEU A 81 0.76 3.14 -11.97
CA LEU A 81 1.55 4.33 -11.73
C LEU A 81 2.45 4.67 -12.94
N MET A 82 3.09 3.66 -13.54
CA MET A 82 3.90 3.83 -14.74
C MET A 82 3.06 4.31 -15.93
N ALA A 83 1.91 3.67 -16.18
CA ALA A 83 1.00 4.07 -17.25
C ALA A 83 0.51 5.52 -17.07
N ARG A 84 0.21 5.95 -15.84
CA ARG A 84 -0.16 7.34 -15.53
C ARG A 84 0.99 8.33 -15.76
N ARG A 85 2.22 7.93 -15.45
CA ARG A 85 3.42 8.76 -15.59
C ARG A 85 3.76 9.00 -17.06
N GLU A 86 3.56 7.99 -17.91
CA GLU A 86 3.71 8.11 -19.37
C GLU A 86 2.65 9.03 -19.98
N GLN A 87 1.39 8.95 -19.53
CA GLN A 87 0.32 9.85 -20.00
C GLN A 87 0.60 11.33 -19.72
N ARG A 88 1.20 11.67 -18.57
CA ARG A 88 1.59 13.06 -18.27
C ARG A 88 2.70 13.56 -19.21
N GLN A 89 3.69 12.72 -19.52
CA GLN A 89 4.81 13.11 -20.39
C GLN A 89 4.42 13.31 -21.87
N VAL A 90 3.40 12.58 -22.35
CA VAL A 90 2.90 12.76 -23.73
C VAL A 90 2.09 14.07 -23.86
N LEU A 91 1.43 14.53 -22.79
CA LEU A 91 0.63 15.75 -22.81
C LEU A 91 1.48 17.03 -22.83
N ASP A 92 2.65 17.02 -22.17
CA ASP A 92 3.57 18.16 -22.10
C ASP A 92 4.36 18.41 -23.41
N ARG A 93 4.17 17.58 -24.44
CA ARG A 93 4.90 17.63 -25.72
C ARG A 93 4.08 18.20 -26.89
N LYS A 94 3.03 18.96 -26.61
CA LYS A 94 2.25 19.74 -27.59
C LYS A 94 2.35 21.23 -27.30
#